data_AF-A0A9W9I1G0-F1
#
_entry.id   AF-A0A9W9I1G0-F1
#
_cell.length_a   1.000
_cell.length_b   1.000
_cell.length_c   1.000
_cell.angle_alpha   90.00
_cell.angle_beta   90.00
_cell.angle_gamma   90.00
#
_symmetry.space_group_name_H-M   'P 1'
#
loop_
_entity.id
_entity.type
_entity.pdbx_description
1 polymer ?
#
loop_
_entity_poly.entity_id
_entity_poly.type
_entity_poly.pdbx_seq_one_letter_code
_entity_poly.pdbx_strand_id
1 'polypeptide(L)'
;MQHQSLTVSIPVLHLWSRLLAIHKIGSLDYVVNQTPSFLNICTQRLIRWESLPVESEDPTVQFLVDDIDTIPERHAFVGNYRRYCSSIIEAITQKRPQEAVREILGKVDGNLDNLYSGVEPFSMHNFSKSSIPLMRADAQFAVVEAVIKGYHKWIEAHGKAPQKDEQERHGLEVAVESWASSLMQRSYDDPVIKQRIIKLVVDISSRALDNHPAFALKVLEHVLMTRLPDQPDFPVYAEAVKELHGLASHELRRLAIRYADYFSTFYDLLEPKIREITMANRVDDKLQMELTSILLIIMYLSRIILNLKH
;
A
#
# COMPACT_ATOMS: atom_id res chain seq x y z
N MET A 1 -20.47 -12.57 -10.61
CA MET A 1 -19.60 -11.67 -9.81
C MET A 1 -20.31 -10.41 -9.32
N GLN A 2 -21.33 -9.89 -10.03
CA GLN A 2 -21.98 -8.62 -9.69
C GLN A 2 -23.03 -8.70 -8.57
N HIS A 3 -23.51 -9.90 -8.23
CA HIS A 3 -24.51 -10.09 -7.18
C HIS A 3 -24.04 -9.49 -5.83
N GLN A 4 -24.98 -8.96 -5.04
CA GLN A 4 -24.69 -8.28 -3.77
C GLN A 4 -24.30 -9.25 -2.64
N SER A 5 -24.97 -10.41 -2.53
CA SER A 5 -24.49 -11.49 -1.64
C SER A 5 -23.13 -12.00 -2.11
N LEU A 6 -22.16 -11.90 -1.19
CA LEU A 6 -20.80 -12.40 -1.37
C LEU A 6 -20.77 -13.93 -1.45
N THR A 7 -21.69 -14.62 -0.76
CA THR A 7 -21.85 -16.07 -0.79
C THR A 7 -22.26 -16.56 -2.19
N VAL A 8 -23.13 -15.81 -2.87
CA VAL A 8 -23.54 -16.11 -4.25
C VAL A 8 -22.41 -15.82 -5.24
N SER A 9 -21.64 -14.74 -5.04
CA SER A 9 -20.62 -14.33 -6.01
C SER A 9 -19.26 -15.04 -5.85
N ILE A 10 -18.93 -15.56 -4.66
CA ILE A 10 -17.61 -16.15 -4.37
C ILE A 10 -17.23 -17.34 -5.26
N PRO A 11 -18.12 -18.28 -5.65
CA PRO A 11 -17.73 -19.40 -6.51
C PRO A 11 -17.29 -18.93 -7.90
N VAL A 12 -17.98 -17.93 -8.44
CA VAL A 12 -17.68 -17.33 -9.74
C VAL A 12 -16.38 -16.52 -9.67
N LEU A 13 -16.18 -15.77 -8.58
CA LEU A 13 -14.95 -15.04 -8.32
C LEU A 13 -13.74 -15.99 -8.21
N HIS A 14 -13.89 -17.08 -7.46
CA HIS A 14 -12.85 -18.10 -7.32
C HIS A 14 -12.52 -18.73 -8.67
N LEU A 15 -13.52 -19.09 -9.47
CA LEU A 15 -13.34 -19.62 -10.82
C LEU A 15 -12.53 -18.64 -11.69
N TRP A 16 -12.91 -17.36 -11.75
CA TRP A 16 -12.18 -16.37 -12.55
C TRP A 16 -10.75 -16.12 -12.06
N SER A 17 -10.50 -16.17 -10.74
CA SER A 17 -9.14 -16.09 -10.19
C SER A 17 -8.22 -17.22 -10.68
N ARG A 18 -8.80 -18.37 -11.05
CA ARG A 18 -8.08 -19.53 -11.61
C ARG A 18 -7.98 -19.43 -13.13
N LEU A 19 -9.08 -19.11 -13.81
CA LEU A 19 -9.11 -19.01 -15.27
C LEU A 19 -8.19 -17.91 -15.81
N LEU A 20 -8.15 -16.74 -15.15
CA LEU A 20 -7.28 -15.64 -15.56
C LEU A 20 -5.80 -15.97 -15.44
N ALA A 21 -5.41 -16.85 -14.51
CA ALA A 21 -4.03 -17.31 -14.40
C ALA A 21 -3.60 -18.20 -15.58
N ILE A 22 -4.55 -18.84 -16.27
CA ILE A 22 -4.25 -19.68 -17.44
C ILE A 22 -4.02 -18.76 -18.64
N HIS A 23 -2.83 -18.82 -19.26
CA HIS A 23 -2.44 -17.95 -20.37
C HIS A 23 -3.49 -17.97 -21.50
N LYS A 24 -3.80 -19.17 -22.02
CA LYS A 24 -4.73 -19.38 -23.15
C LYS A 24 -6.13 -18.80 -22.93
N ILE A 25 -6.60 -18.75 -21.68
CA ILE A 25 -7.96 -18.28 -21.36
C ILE A 25 -7.95 -16.78 -21.09
N GLY A 26 -7.03 -16.31 -20.24
CA GLY A 26 -6.99 -14.88 -19.91
C GLY A 26 -6.50 -13.97 -21.04
N SER A 27 -6.01 -14.53 -22.17
CA SER A 27 -5.68 -13.77 -23.38
C SER A 27 -6.79 -13.78 -24.44
N LEU A 28 -7.95 -14.41 -24.17
CA LEU A 28 -9.08 -14.39 -25.11
C LEU A 28 -9.68 -12.99 -25.17
N ASP A 29 -10.00 -12.50 -26.38
CA ASP A 29 -10.57 -11.16 -26.60
C ASP A 29 -11.80 -10.88 -25.74
N TYR A 30 -12.68 -11.89 -25.59
CA TYR A 30 -13.83 -11.78 -24.70
C TYR A 30 -13.42 -11.46 -23.26
N VAL A 31 -12.42 -12.16 -22.72
CA VAL A 31 -11.93 -11.97 -21.35
C VAL A 31 -11.21 -10.63 -21.20
N VAL A 32 -10.42 -10.27 -22.20
CA VAL A 32 -9.73 -8.98 -22.30
C VAL A 32 -10.75 -7.83 -22.24
N ASN A 33 -11.85 -7.93 -22.99
CA ASN A 33 -12.95 -6.95 -22.99
C ASN A 33 -13.72 -6.87 -21.67
N GLN A 34 -13.69 -7.91 -20.83
CA GLN A 34 -14.31 -7.91 -19.49
C GLN A 34 -13.40 -7.34 -18.40
N THR A 35 -12.11 -7.11 -18.70
CA THR A 35 -11.12 -6.58 -17.75
C THR A 35 -11.61 -5.34 -16.97
N PRO A 36 -12.18 -4.29 -17.62
CA PRO A 36 -12.67 -3.12 -16.89
C PRO A 36 -13.76 -3.47 -15.86
N SER A 37 -14.66 -4.39 -16.21
CA SER A 37 -15.71 -4.85 -15.27
C SER A 37 -15.12 -5.66 -14.12
N PHE A 38 -14.14 -6.53 -14.38
CA PHE A 38 -13.48 -7.29 -13.32
C PHE A 38 -12.75 -6.37 -12.35
N LEU A 39 -11.99 -5.41 -12.86
CA LEU A 39 -11.29 -4.43 -12.02
C LEU A 39 -12.26 -3.62 -11.17
N ASN A 40 -13.35 -3.12 -11.76
CA ASN A 40 -14.35 -2.35 -11.01
C ASN A 40 -14.97 -3.18 -9.87
N ILE A 41 -15.38 -4.42 -10.15
CA ILE A 41 -15.97 -5.30 -9.14
C ILE A 41 -14.94 -5.63 -8.05
N CYS A 42 -13.72 -6.03 -8.42
CA CYS A 42 -12.70 -6.41 -7.45
C CYS A 42 -12.30 -5.24 -6.55
N THR A 43 -12.14 -4.04 -7.10
CA THR A 43 -11.83 -2.83 -6.31
C THR A 43 -12.94 -2.51 -5.32
N GLN A 44 -14.21 -2.53 -5.73
CA GLN A 44 -15.34 -2.31 -4.83
C GLN A 44 -15.44 -3.38 -3.73
N ARG A 45 -15.12 -4.63 -4.06
CA ARG A 45 -15.27 -5.76 -3.15
C ARG A 45 -14.08 -5.99 -2.21
N LEU A 46 -13.01 -5.20 -2.33
CA LEU A 46 -11.88 -5.22 -1.39
C LEU A 46 -12.16 -4.54 -0.05
N ILE A 47 -13.30 -3.87 0.09
CA ILE A 47 -13.76 -3.30 1.37
C ILE A 47 -13.87 -4.40 2.44
N ARG A 48 -13.56 -4.04 3.68
CA ARG A 48 -13.73 -4.91 4.85
C ARG A 48 -15.18 -4.97 5.32
N TRP A 49 -16.06 -5.50 4.49
CA TRP A 49 -17.51 -5.55 4.75
C TRP A 49 -17.89 -6.09 6.13
N GLU A 50 -17.09 -7.02 6.67
CA GLU A 50 -17.28 -7.59 8.01
C GLU A 50 -17.07 -6.59 9.16
N SER A 51 -16.44 -5.45 8.88
CA SER A 51 -16.12 -4.38 9.85
C SER A 51 -17.15 -3.24 9.83
N LEU A 52 -18.12 -3.27 8.91
CA LEU A 52 -19.24 -2.32 8.93
C LEU A 52 -20.27 -2.70 9.99
N PRO A 53 -21.03 -1.72 10.53
CA PRO A 53 -22.11 -1.98 11.47
C PRO A 53 -23.14 -2.97 10.92
N VAL A 54 -23.67 -3.84 11.77
CA VAL A 54 -24.65 -4.87 11.39
C VAL A 54 -25.96 -4.24 10.91
N GLU A 55 -26.27 -3.05 11.41
CA GLU A 55 -27.44 -2.25 11.09
C GLU A 55 -27.29 -1.44 9.77
N SER A 56 -26.18 -1.63 9.05
CA SER A 56 -25.95 -0.96 7.76
C SER A 56 -27.06 -1.28 6.76
N GLU A 57 -27.56 -0.25 6.07
CA GLU A 57 -28.51 -0.40 4.97
C GLU A 57 -27.86 -0.91 3.67
N ASP A 58 -26.52 -1.07 3.64
CA ASP A 58 -25.83 -1.66 2.48
C ASP A 58 -26.26 -3.13 2.29
N PRO A 59 -26.85 -3.49 1.13
CA PRO A 59 -27.33 -4.84 0.90
C PRO A 59 -26.24 -5.91 1.00
N THR A 60 -24.98 -5.58 0.71
CA THR A 60 -23.85 -6.52 0.87
C THR A 60 -23.66 -6.90 2.33
N VAL A 61 -23.83 -5.93 3.25
CA VAL A 61 -23.71 -6.17 4.69
C VAL A 61 -24.89 -6.99 5.17
N GLN A 62 -26.11 -6.65 4.76
CA GLN A 62 -27.33 -7.40 5.10
C GLN A 62 -27.19 -8.88 4.71
N PHE A 63 -26.86 -9.17 3.45
CA PHE A 63 -26.63 -10.56 3.01
C PHE A 63 -25.50 -11.24 3.79
N LEU A 64 -24.40 -10.53 4.09
CA LEU A 64 -23.27 -11.12 4.82
C LEU A 64 -23.66 -11.51 6.26
N VAL A 65 -24.51 -10.72 6.91
CA VAL A 65 -25.02 -10.99 8.25
C VAL A 65 -26.00 -12.15 8.23
N ASP A 66 -26.89 -12.18 7.24
CA ASP A 66 -27.91 -13.25 7.09
C ASP A 66 -27.29 -14.60 6.70
N ASP A 67 -26.24 -14.59 5.87
CA ASP A 67 -25.60 -15.79 5.36
C ASP A 67 -24.59 -16.42 6.36
N ILE A 68 -24.03 -15.64 7.29
CA ILE A 68 -22.93 -16.06 8.17
C ILE A 68 -23.10 -15.53 9.59
N ASP A 69 -23.42 -16.44 10.51
CA ASP A 69 -23.82 -16.13 11.89
C ASP A 69 -22.74 -15.41 12.71
N THR A 70 -21.49 -15.90 12.64
CA THR A 70 -20.45 -15.47 13.58
C THR A 70 -19.47 -14.46 12.97
N ILE A 71 -18.98 -13.52 13.80
CA ILE A 71 -17.96 -12.54 13.37
C ILE A 71 -16.65 -13.24 12.92
N PRO A 72 -16.12 -14.26 13.62
CA PRO A 72 -14.93 -14.96 13.16
C PRO A 72 -15.10 -15.61 11.78
N GLU A 73 -16.24 -16.25 11.51
CA GLU A 73 -16.53 -16.85 10.21
C GLU A 73 -16.68 -15.80 9.12
N ARG A 74 -17.38 -14.68 9.40
CA ARG A 74 -17.46 -13.54 8.48
C ARG A 74 -16.07 -13.01 8.14
N HIS A 75 -15.21 -12.84 9.15
CA HIS A 75 -13.84 -12.37 8.93
C HIS A 75 -13.03 -13.32 8.04
N ALA A 76 -13.08 -14.63 8.31
CA ALA A 76 -12.40 -15.63 7.49
C ALA A 76 -12.95 -15.67 6.05
N PHE A 77 -14.27 -15.61 5.90
CA PHE A 77 -14.95 -15.63 4.61
C PHE A 77 -14.61 -14.41 3.76
N VAL A 78 -14.79 -13.19 4.28
CA VAL A 78 -14.48 -11.97 3.53
C VAL A 78 -12.97 -11.87 3.28
N GLY A 79 -12.13 -12.36 4.20
CA GLY A 79 -10.70 -12.53 3.96
C GLY A 79 -10.39 -13.36 2.72
N ASN A 80 -11.05 -14.50 2.53
CA ASN A 80 -10.93 -15.32 1.31
C ASN A 80 -11.41 -14.58 0.06
N TYR A 81 -12.55 -13.91 0.17
CA TYR A 81 -13.13 -13.14 -0.91
C TYR A 81 -12.16 -12.05 -1.42
N ARG A 82 -11.56 -11.28 -0.49
CA ARG A 82 -10.54 -10.27 -0.80
C ARG A 82 -9.32 -10.88 -1.48
N ARG A 83 -8.83 -12.03 -1.00
CA ARG A 83 -7.70 -12.75 -1.63
C ARG A 83 -7.98 -13.10 -3.10
N TYR A 84 -9.20 -13.52 -3.43
CA TYR A 84 -9.56 -13.78 -4.83
C TYR A 84 -9.64 -12.49 -5.66
N CYS A 85 -10.18 -11.39 -5.10
CA CYS A 85 -10.18 -10.08 -5.77
C CYS A 85 -8.76 -9.62 -6.09
N SER A 86 -7.85 -9.65 -5.11
CA SER A 86 -6.44 -9.32 -5.31
C SER A 86 -5.78 -10.23 -6.35
N SER A 87 -6.09 -11.52 -6.36
CA SER A 87 -5.53 -12.47 -7.34
C SER A 87 -5.99 -12.16 -8.78
N ILE A 88 -7.22 -11.68 -8.96
CA ILE A 88 -7.72 -11.24 -10.26
C ILE A 88 -7.00 -9.98 -10.72
N ILE A 89 -6.88 -8.97 -9.86
CA ILE A 89 -6.16 -7.72 -10.17
C ILE A 89 -4.70 -8.03 -10.52
N GLU A 90 -4.05 -8.88 -9.73
CA GLU A 90 -2.68 -9.34 -9.95
C GLU A 90 -2.52 -10.03 -11.32
N ALA A 91 -3.42 -10.95 -11.67
CA ALA A 91 -3.37 -11.67 -12.95
C ALA A 91 -3.62 -10.75 -14.16
N ILE A 92 -4.53 -9.78 -14.03
CA ILE A 92 -4.79 -8.77 -15.06
C ILE A 92 -3.54 -7.91 -15.26
N THR A 93 -2.98 -7.37 -14.17
CA THR A 93 -1.79 -6.52 -14.22
C THR A 93 -0.59 -7.28 -14.77
N GLN A 94 -0.39 -8.55 -14.40
CA GLN A 94 0.70 -9.37 -14.96
C GLN A 94 0.61 -9.50 -16.49
N LYS A 95 -0.61 -9.62 -17.03
CA LYS A 95 -0.82 -9.84 -18.47
C LYS A 95 -0.84 -8.56 -19.28
N ARG A 96 -1.27 -7.45 -18.70
CA ARG A 96 -1.48 -6.16 -19.38
C ARG A 96 -1.00 -4.99 -18.53
N PRO A 97 0.27 -4.97 -18.10
CA PRO A 97 0.75 -4.01 -17.12
C PRO A 97 0.69 -2.57 -17.64
N GLN A 98 1.00 -2.33 -18.92
CA GLN A 98 1.01 -0.99 -19.53
C GLN A 98 -0.32 -0.24 -19.38
N GLU A 99 -1.43 -0.94 -19.57
CA GLU A 99 -2.77 -0.40 -19.44
C GLU A 99 -3.24 -0.44 -17.98
N ALA A 100 -3.11 -1.62 -17.35
CA ALA A 100 -3.68 -1.87 -16.03
C ALA A 100 -3.06 -0.99 -14.95
N VAL A 101 -1.73 -0.80 -14.94
CA VAL A 101 -1.06 0.00 -13.91
C VAL A 101 -1.57 1.44 -13.95
N ARG A 102 -1.58 2.09 -15.11
CA ARG A 102 -2.00 3.49 -15.22
C ARG A 102 -3.49 3.68 -14.90
N GLU A 103 -4.34 2.81 -15.46
CA GLU A 103 -5.80 2.90 -15.25
C GLU A 103 -6.17 2.66 -13.79
N ILE A 104 -5.60 1.64 -13.15
CA ILE A 104 -5.95 1.28 -11.78
C ILE A 104 -5.41 2.33 -10.80
N LEU A 105 -4.18 2.80 -10.97
CA LEU A 105 -3.61 3.84 -10.11
C LEU A 105 -4.40 5.16 -10.22
N GLY A 106 -4.81 5.55 -11.42
CA GLY A 106 -5.68 6.73 -11.60
C GLY A 106 -7.06 6.58 -10.94
N LYS A 107 -7.65 5.39 -10.97
CA LYS A 107 -8.90 5.12 -10.22
C LYS A 107 -8.71 5.16 -8.71
N VAL A 108 -7.59 4.62 -8.23
CA VAL A 108 -7.22 4.68 -6.82
C VAL A 108 -7.09 6.14 -6.38
N ASP A 109 -6.46 7.00 -7.17
CA ASP A 109 -6.36 8.43 -6.86
C ASP A 109 -7.71 9.09 -6.68
N GLY A 110 -8.62 8.89 -7.63
CA GLY A 110 -9.98 9.43 -7.53
C GLY A 110 -10.74 8.90 -6.31
N ASN A 111 -10.54 7.63 -5.93
CA ASN A 111 -11.16 7.07 -4.73
C ASN A 111 -10.53 7.64 -3.44
N LEU A 112 -9.22 7.88 -3.43
CA LEU A 112 -8.52 8.49 -2.31
C LEU A 112 -8.90 9.98 -2.13
N ASP A 113 -9.20 10.69 -3.23
CA ASP A 113 -9.72 12.07 -3.17
C ASP A 113 -11.13 12.14 -2.56
N ASN A 114 -11.89 11.05 -2.64
CA ASN A 114 -13.28 10.96 -2.19
C ASN A 114 -13.46 10.12 -0.90
N LEU A 115 -12.40 9.96 -0.09
CA LEU A 115 -12.45 9.10 1.11
C LEU A 115 -13.55 9.49 2.09
N TYR A 116 -13.75 10.80 2.29
CA TYR A 116 -14.70 11.35 3.23
C TYR A 116 -16.08 11.63 2.62
N SER A 117 -16.32 11.26 1.35
CA SER A 117 -17.60 11.53 0.71
C SER A 117 -18.76 10.84 1.44
N GLY A 118 -19.74 11.64 1.89
CA GLY A 118 -20.92 11.18 2.61
C GLY A 118 -20.69 10.81 4.09
N VAL A 119 -19.52 11.15 4.67
CA VAL A 119 -19.22 10.95 6.09
C VAL A 119 -18.53 12.19 6.67
N GLU A 120 -18.46 12.29 7.99
CA GLU A 120 -17.75 13.41 8.63
C GLU A 120 -16.24 13.37 8.32
N PRO A 121 -15.58 14.53 8.18
CA PRO A 121 -14.13 14.62 8.12
C PRO A 121 -13.46 14.02 9.37
N PHE A 122 -12.17 13.72 9.24
CA PHE A 122 -11.37 13.22 10.36
C PHE A 122 -11.43 14.15 11.58
N SER A 123 -11.62 13.57 12.76
CA SER A 123 -11.50 14.25 14.05
C SER A 123 -10.83 13.34 15.07
N MET A 124 -9.99 13.91 15.93
CA MET A 124 -9.33 13.16 17.02
C MET A 124 -10.35 12.67 18.06
N HIS A 125 -11.47 13.39 18.22
CA HIS A 125 -12.51 13.06 19.20
C HIS A 125 -13.27 11.78 18.85
N ASN A 126 -13.51 11.53 17.57
CA ASN A 126 -14.27 10.37 17.07
C ASN A 126 -13.35 9.34 16.39
N PHE A 127 -12.03 9.44 16.61
CA PHE A 127 -11.05 8.57 15.98
C PHE A 127 -11.34 7.09 16.30
N SER A 128 -11.37 6.28 15.24
CA SER A 128 -11.54 4.83 15.34
C SER A 128 -10.74 4.12 14.26
N LYS A 129 -10.08 3.02 14.65
CA LYS A 129 -9.36 2.11 13.73
C LYS A 129 -10.29 1.28 12.83
N SER A 130 -11.61 1.48 12.93
CA SER A 130 -12.63 0.87 12.08
C SER A 130 -13.52 1.91 11.38
N SER A 131 -13.04 3.14 11.20
CA SER A 131 -13.80 4.19 10.51
C SER A 131 -14.01 3.86 9.02
N ILE A 132 -15.13 4.34 8.46
CA ILE A 132 -15.46 4.16 7.04
C ILE A 132 -14.36 4.74 6.12
N PRO A 133 -13.83 5.97 6.33
CA PRO A 133 -12.73 6.50 5.53
C PRO A 133 -11.50 5.60 5.55
N LEU A 134 -11.12 5.07 6.71
CA LEU A 134 -9.99 4.16 6.84
C LEU A 134 -10.22 2.87 6.07
N MET A 135 -11.41 2.27 6.16
CA MET A 135 -11.76 1.06 5.41
C MET A 135 -11.74 1.28 3.89
N ARG A 136 -12.20 2.45 3.42
CA ARG A 136 -12.14 2.84 2.01
C ARG A 136 -10.68 2.99 1.55
N ALA A 137 -9.84 3.66 2.34
CA ALA A 137 -8.42 3.82 2.06
C ALA A 137 -7.69 2.48 2.02
N ASP A 138 -7.94 1.60 3.00
CA ASP A 138 -7.36 0.26 3.07
C ASP A 138 -7.69 -0.58 1.83
N ALA A 139 -8.95 -0.51 1.34
CA ALA A 139 -9.34 -1.18 0.11
C ALA A 139 -8.53 -0.66 -1.09
N GLN A 140 -8.31 0.65 -1.19
CA GLN A 140 -7.49 1.23 -2.26
C GLN A 140 -6.03 0.81 -2.15
N PHE A 141 -5.45 0.79 -0.95
CA PHE A 141 -4.08 0.32 -0.76
C PHE A 141 -3.94 -1.17 -1.11
N ALA A 142 -4.93 -2.01 -0.79
CA ALA A 142 -4.94 -3.41 -1.18
C ALA A 142 -5.02 -3.61 -2.71
N VAL A 143 -5.71 -2.72 -3.43
CA VAL A 143 -5.70 -2.69 -4.90
C VAL A 143 -4.28 -2.43 -5.41
N VAL A 144 -3.61 -1.40 -4.88
CA VAL A 144 -2.25 -1.04 -5.30
C VAL A 144 -1.27 -2.17 -4.99
N GLU A 145 -1.34 -2.77 -3.81
CA GLU A 145 -0.51 -3.94 -3.44
C GLU A 145 -0.66 -5.09 -4.46
N ALA A 146 -1.90 -5.37 -4.91
CA ALA A 146 -2.16 -6.38 -5.94
C ALA A 146 -1.61 -6.00 -7.32
N VAL A 147 -1.70 -4.71 -7.70
CA VAL A 147 -1.09 -4.18 -8.93
C VAL A 147 0.43 -4.34 -8.89
N ILE A 148 1.08 -3.92 -7.82
CA ILE A 148 2.54 -4.02 -7.68
C ILE A 148 3.01 -5.48 -7.73
N LYS A 149 2.24 -6.39 -7.11
CA LYS A 149 2.54 -7.83 -7.19
C LYS A 149 2.40 -8.39 -8.61
N GLY A 150 1.37 -7.98 -9.35
CA GLY A 150 1.18 -8.37 -10.75
C GLY A 150 2.29 -7.81 -11.66
N TYR A 151 2.68 -6.56 -11.43
CA TYR A 151 3.81 -5.92 -12.10
C TYR A 151 5.13 -6.67 -11.84
N HIS A 152 5.42 -7.05 -10.60
CA HIS A 152 6.63 -7.80 -10.27
C HIS A 152 6.69 -9.15 -11.00
N LYS A 153 5.57 -9.89 -11.03
CA LYS A 153 5.46 -11.14 -11.80
C LYS A 153 5.63 -10.96 -13.30
N TRP A 154 5.26 -9.79 -13.82
CA TRP A 154 5.51 -9.44 -15.21
C TRP A 154 7.01 -9.19 -15.44
N ILE A 155 7.70 -8.46 -14.54
CA ILE A 155 9.16 -8.30 -14.59
C ILE A 155 9.85 -9.67 -14.63
N GLU A 156 9.53 -10.56 -13.70
CA GLU A 156 10.12 -11.91 -13.58
C GLU A 156 9.94 -12.77 -14.85
N ALA A 157 8.94 -12.48 -15.68
CA ALA A 157 8.64 -13.23 -16.90
C ALA A 157 9.42 -12.75 -18.14
N HIS A 158 10.17 -11.63 -18.06
CA HIS A 158 10.96 -11.12 -19.18
C HIS A 158 12.19 -11.98 -19.49
N GLY A 159 12.76 -11.73 -20.67
CA GLY A 159 13.97 -12.41 -21.15
C GLY A 159 13.91 -12.83 -22.61
N LYS A 160 12.77 -12.64 -23.29
CA LYS A 160 12.61 -12.95 -24.71
C LYS A 160 12.98 -11.78 -25.63
N ALA A 161 12.82 -10.53 -25.19
CA ALA A 161 13.12 -9.34 -25.99
C ALA A 161 13.68 -8.19 -25.13
N PRO A 162 14.93 -8.28 -24.66
CA PRO A 162 15.47 -7.43 -23.59
C PRO A 162 15.31 -5.93 -23.79
N GLN A 163 15.49 -5.42 -25.02
CA GLN A 163 15.38 -3.98 -25.29
C GLN A 163 13.93 -3.45 -25.21
N LYS A 164 12.97 -4.23 -25.71
CA LYS A 164 11.55 -3.86 -25.66
C LYS A 164 11.02 -3.99 -24.23
N ASP A 165 11.40 -5.09 -23.58
CA ASP A 165 11.09 -5.39 -22.19
C ASP A 165 11.57 -4.23 -21.27
N GLU A 166 12.79 -3.73 -21.49
CA GLU A 166 13.35 -2.61 -20.73
C GLU A 166 12.62 -1.28 -20.98
N GLN A 167 12.30 -0.95 -22.24
CA GLN A 167 11.57 0.28 -22.57
C GLN A 167 10.16 0.28 -21.96
N GLU A 168 9.45 -0.84 -22.06
CA GLU A 168 8.13 -1.03 -21.45
C GLU A 168 8.21 -0.93 -19.92
N ARG A 169 9.23 -1.54 -19.32
CA ARG A 169 9.48 -1.49 -17.88
C ARG A 169 9.73 -0.05 -17.41
N HIS A 170 10.63 0.67 -18.07
CA HIS A 170 10.93 2.05 -17.70
C HIS A 170 9.68 2.94 -17.72
N GLY A 171 8.83 2.79 -18.74
CA GLY A 171 7.57 3.53 -18.83
C GLY A 171 6.58 3.24 -17.70
N LEU A 172 6.64 2.05 -17.08
CA LEU A 172 5.85 1.67 -15.91
C LEU A 172 6.48 2.15 -14.61
N GLU A 173 7.80 2.06 -14.48
CA GLU A 173 8.53 2.56 -13.31
C GLU A 173 8.29 4.06 -13.12
N VAL A 174 8.32 4.85 -14.20
CA VAL A 174 7.98 6.28 -14.17
C VAL A 174 6.54 6.50 -13.70
N ALA A 175 5.58 5.68 -14.16
CA ALA A 175 4.19 5.81 -13.76
C ALA A 175 3.99 5.49 -12.27
N VAL A 176 4.61 4.42 -11.78
CA VAL A 176 4.57 4.01 -10.37
C VAL A 176 5.27 5.04 -9.48
N GLU A 177 6.44 5.54 -9.89
CA GLU A 177 7.18 6.57 -9.15
C GLU A 177 6.38 7.88 -9.06
N SER A 178 5.79 8.32 -10.18
CA SER A 178 4.98 9.53 -10.23
C SER A 178 3.75 9.41 -9.33
N TRP A 179 3.04 8.29 -9.40
CA TRP A 179 1.87 8.03 -8.57
C TRP A 179 2.23 7.98 -7.08
N ALA A 180 3.27 7.23 -6.71
CA ALA A 180 3.71 7.12 -5.32
C ALA A 180 4.22 8.46 -4.77
N SER A 181 4.87 9.27 -5.60
CA SER A 181 5.26 10.63 -5.24
C SER A 181 4.05 11.53 -4.98
N SER A 182 3.00 11.43 -5.79
CA SER A 182 1.74 12.14 -5.56
C SER A 182 1.05 11.67 -4.27
N LEU A 183 1.02 10.36 -4.00
CA LEU A 183 0.48 9.81 -2.76
C LEU A 183 1.16 10.40 -1.52
N MET A 184 2.49 10.51 -1.52
CA MET A 184 3.27 11.09 -0.40
C MET A 184 2.99 12.58 -0.18
N GLN A 185 2.50 13.30 -1.19
CA GLN A 185 2.15 14.72 -1.09
C GLN A 185 0.75 14.96 -0.53
N ARG A 186 -0.09 13.91 -0.44
CA ARG A 186 -1.44 14.01 0.13
C ARG A 186 -1.37 14.22 1.64
N SER A 187 -2.19 15.12 2.15
CA SER A 187 -2.30 15.37 3.59
C SER A 187 -3.43 14.54 4.20
N TYR A 188 -3.08 13.73 5.18
CA TYR A 188 -4.02 12.98 6.01
C TYR A 188 -3.67 13.20 7.46
N ASP A 189 -4.65 13.47 8.31
CA ASP A 189 -4.45 13.60 9.76
C ASP A 189 -4.65 12.27 10.49
N ASP A 190 -5.23 11.27 9.81
CA ASP A 190 -5.42 9.92 10.36
C ASP A 190 -4.08 9.17 10.47
N PRO A 191 -3.65 8.78 11.69
CA PRO A 191 -2.37 8.11 11.91
C PRO A 191 -2.32 6.73 11.24
N VAL A 192 -3.45 6.02 11.11
CA VAL A 192 -3.51 4.69 10.51
C VAL A 192 -3.40 4.81 8.99
N ILE A 193 -4.03 5.82 8.37
CA ILE A 193 -3.85 6.09 6.93
C ILE A 193 -2.39 6.42 6.65
N LYS A 194 -1.75 7.27 7.47
CA LYS A 194 -0.31 7.56 7.34
C LYS A 194 0.54 6.29 7.46
N GLN A 195 0.24 5.39 8.40
CA GLN A 195 0.93 4.09 8.52
C GLN A 195 0.84 3.28 7.23
N ARG A 196 -0.35 3.20 6.63
CA ARG A 196 -0.57 2.45 5.38
C ARG A 196 0.18 3.08 4.20
N ILE A 197 0.21 4.40 4.11
CA ILE A 197 0.99 5.12 3.09
C ILE A 197 2.48 4.81 3.23
N ILE A 198 3.06 4.99 4.43
CA ILE A 198 4.48 4.70 4.71
C ILE A 198 4.83 3.28 4.26
N LYS A 199 4.05 2.28 4.70
CA LYS A 199 4.28 0.88 4.35
C LYS A 199 4.23 0.67 2.83
N LEU A 200 3.22 1.23 2.16
CA LEU A 200 3.03 1.07 0.73
C LEU A 200 4.18 1.69 -0.08
N VAL A 201 4.60 2.92 0.25
CA VAL A 201 5.66 3.59 -0.52
C VAL A 201 7.04 2.94 -0.28
N VAL A 202 7.27 2.38 0.90
CA VAL A 202 8.49 1.60 1.19
C VAL A 202 8.47 0.25 0.46
N ASP A 203 7.33 -0.42 0.38
CA ASP A 203 7.20 -1.65 -0.40
C ASP A 203 7.31 -1.40 -1.91
N ILE A 204 6.79 -0.27 -2.42
CA ILE A 204 7.01 0.16 -3.81
C ILE A 204 8.50 0.41 -4.06
N SER A 205 9.15 1.21 -3.21
CA SER A 205 10.59 1.51 -3.30
C SER A 205 11.42 0.23 -3.30
N SER A 206 11.15 -0.69 -2.38
CA SER A 206 11.94 -1.91 -2.21
C SER A 206 11.58 -3.07 -3.15
N ARG A 207 10.52 -2.99 -3.96
CA ARG A 207 10.11 -4.10 -4.83
C ARG A 207 9.88 -3.71 -6.28
N ALA A 208 9.16 -2.62 -6.50
CA ALA A 208 8.79 -2.15 -7.84
C ALA A 208 9.85 -1.23 -8.44
N LEU A 209 10.51 -0.44 -7.58
CA LEU A 209 11.49 0.58 -7.93
C LEU A 209 12.84 0.32 -7.23
N ASP A 210 13.20 -0.95 -7.09
CA ASP A 210 14.38 -1.37 -6.33
C ASP A 210 15.69 -0.80 -6.91
N ASN A 211 15.73 -0.57 -8.21
CA ASN A 211 16.82 0.06 -8.93
C ASN A 211 16.76 1.60 -8.94
N HIS A 212 15.83 2.23 -8.22
CA HIS A 212 15.67 3.70 -8.14
C HIS A 212 16.06 4.23 -6.75
N PRO A 213 17.35 4.25 -6.39
CA PRO A 213 17.79 4.67 -5.06
C PRO A 213 17.46 6.15 -4.76
N ALA A 214 17.36 7.00 -5.80
CA ALA A 214 16.89 8.37 -5.65
C ALA A 214 15.44 8.46 -5.17
N PHE A 215 14.56 7.56 -5.63
CA PHE A 215 13.19 7.46 -5.11
C PHE A 215 13.18 6.97 -3.67
N ALA A 216 14.05 6.00 -3.32
CA ALA A 216 14.18 5.53 -1.94
C ALA A 216 14.58 6.67 -0.97
N LEU A 217 15.40 7.61 -1.41
CA LEU A 217 15.73 8.81 -0.61
C LEU A 217 14.52 9.71 -0.38
N LYS A 218 13.71 9.98 -1.43
CA LYS A 218 12.44 10.72 -1.29
C LYS A 218 11.50 10.03 -0.29
N VAL A 219 11.41 8.71 -0.33
CA VAL A 219 10.61 7.93 0.62
C VAL A 219 11.17 8.06 2.04
N LEU A 220 12.49 7.95 2.23
CA LEU A 220 13.13 8.14 3.53
C LEU A 220 12.82 9.53 4.12
N GLU A 221 12.93 10.58 3.32
CA GLU A 221 12.59 11.96 3.72
C GLU A 221 11.11 12.08 4.09
N HIS A 222 10.21 11.52 3.29
CA HIS A 222 8.78 11.51 3.59
C HIS A 222 8.48 10.83 4.93
N VAL A 223 9.09 9.66 5.20
CA VAL A 223 8.88 8.93 6.46
C VAL A 223 9.44 9.72 7.66
N LEU A 224 10.60 10.37 7.52
CA LEU A 224 11.17 11.22 8.56
C LEU A 224 10.25 12.41 8.91
N MET A 225 9.68 13.04 7.89
CA MET A 225 8.81 14.21 8.00
C MET A 225 7.36 13.87 8.38
N THR A 226 6.94 12.61 8.24
CA THR A 226 5.61 12.14 8.61
C THR A 226 5.52 11.96 10.12
N ARG A 227 5.19 13.05 10.81
CA ARG A 227 5.00 13.08 12.26
C ARG A 227 3.64 13.65 12.61
N LEU A 228 3.06 13.15 13.69
CA LEU A 228 1.87 13.71 14.30
C LEU A 228 2.19 14.07 15.75
N PRO A 229 1.68 15.20 16.26
CA PRO A 229 1.88 15.54 17.65
C PRO A 229 1.21 14.50 18.55
N ASP A 230 1.86 14.19 19.68
CA ASP A 230 1.21 13.43 20.73
C ASP A 230 0.10 14.28 21.35
N GLN A 231 -1.06 13.67 21.58
CA GLN A 231 -2.27 14.35 22.04
C GLN A 231 -2.89 13.55 23.20
N PRO A 232 -2.38 13.74 24.43
CA PRO A 232 -2.77 12.93 25.59
C PRO A 232 -4.27 12.96 25.91
N ASP A 233 -4.95 14.04 25.54
CA ASP A 233 -6.41 14.21 25.72
C ASP A 233 -7.24 13.23 24.85
N PHE A 234 -6.61 12.59 23.86
CA PHE A 234 -7.23 11.60 22.97
C PHE A 234 -6.48 10.27 23.05
N PRO A 235 -6.69 9.43 24.09
CA PRO A 235 -5.87 8.25 24.33
C PRO A 235 -5.79 7.26 23.17
N VAL A 236 -6.92 6.99 22.49
CA VAL A 236 -6.98 6.04 21.35
C VAL A 236 -6.18 6.58 20.15
N TYR A 237 -6.28 7.89 19.90
CA TYR A 237 -5.50 8.56 18.85
C TYR A 237 -4.01 8.58 19.22
N ALA A 238 -3.66 8.96 20.45
CA ALA A 238 -2.29 8.99 20.95
C ALA A 238 -1.60 7.62 20.85
N GLU A 239 -2.33 6.53 21.14
CA GLU A 239 -1.83 5.16 20.93
C GLU A 239 -1.54 4.88 19.45
N ALA A 240 -2.45 5.25 18.53
CA ALA A 240 -2.23 5.08 17.10
C ALA A 240 -1.06 5.95 16.56
N VAL A 241 -0.81 7.12 17.15
CA VAL A 241 0.37 7.96 16.85
C VAL A 241 1.66 7.27 17.32
N LYS A 242 1.66 6.64 18.51
CA LYS A 242 2.82 5.86 18.98
C LYS A 242 3.11 4.66 18.07
N GLU A 243 2.06 3.96 17.62
CA GLU A 243 2.19 2.89 16.62
C GLU A 243 2.75 3.40 15.29
N LEU A 244 2.28 4.57 14.82
CA LEU A 244 2.81 5.24 13.62
C LEU A 244 4.32 5.51 13.75
N HIS A 245 4.77 6.04 14.89
CA HIS A 245 6.18 6.30 15.13
C HIS A 245 7.01 5.02 15.16
N GLY A 246 6.52 3.95 15.81
CA GLY A 246 7.18 2.65 15.82
C GLY A 246 7.30 2.03 14.43
N LEU A 247 6.23 2.10 13.62
CA LEU A 247 6.25 1.64 12.22
C LEU A 247 7.24 2.48 11.39
N ALA A 248 7.21 3.80 11.51
CA ALA A 248 8.11 4.69 10.78
C ALA A 248 9.59 4.36 11.07
N SER A 249 9.95 4.15 12.34
CA SER A 249 11.30 3.72 12.73
C SER A 249 11.69 2.37 12.12
N HIS A 250 10.77 1.39 12.13
CA HIS A 250 11.00 0.09 11.52
C HIS A 250 11.26 0.21 10.01
N GLU A 251 10.44 0.99 9.32
CA GLU A 251 10.52 1.17 7.87
C GLU A 251 11.76 1.99 7.44
N LEU A 252 12.13 3.02 8.19
CA LEU A 252 13.39 3.74 8.00
C LEU A 252 14.60 2.81 8.13
N ARG A 253 14.57 1.90 9.11
CA ARG A 253 15.63 0.89 9.26
C ARG A 253 15.69 -0.04 8.05
N ARG A 254 14.55 -0.51 7.53
CA ARG A 254 14.49 -1.34 6.32
C ARG A 254 15.11 -0.62 5.12
N LEU A 255 14.78 0.65 4.91
CA LEU A 255 15.37 1.47 3.85
C LEU A 255 16.88 1.64 4.05
N ALA A 256 17.31 2.00 5.26
CA ALA A 256 18.71 2.22 5.59
C ALA A 256 19.59 0.99 5.36
N ILE A 257 19.10 -0.20 5.72
CA ILE A 257 19.82 -1.45 5.45
C ILE A 257 19.97 -1.69 3.94
N ARG A 258 18.89 -1.46 3.17
CA ARG A 258 18.86 -1.78 1.75
C ARG A 258 19.65 -0.80 0.89
N TYR A 259 19.60 0.49 1.22
CA TYR A 259 20.16 1.57 0.42
C TYR A 259 21.34 2.28 1.11
N ALA A 260 22.00 1.61 2.06
CA ALA A 260 23.08 2.19 2.87
C ALA A 260 24.16 2.90 2.03
N ASP A 261 24.63 2.25 0.95
CA ASP A 261 25.63 2.81 0.04
C ASP A 261 25.18 4.15 -0.53
N TYR A 262 23.96 4.20 -1.06
CA TYR A 262 23.44 5.41 -1.66
C TYR A 262 23.15 6.48 -0.60
N PHE A 263 22.54 6.12 0.53
CA PHE A 263 22.25 7.09 1.59
C PHE A 263 23.51 7.65 2.24
N SER A 264 24.62 6.90 2.24
CA SER A 264 25.89 7.38 2.77
C SER A 264 26.42 8.62 2.04
N THR A 265 26.09 8.78 0.75
CA THR A 265 26.48 9.97 -0.03
C THR A 265 25.69 11.23 0.36
N PHE A 266 24.63 11.07 1.16
CA PHE A 266 23.79 12.17 1.68
C PHE A 266 23.87 12.29 3.20
N TYR A 267 24.81 11.59 3.85
CA TYR A 267 24.90 11.52 5.31
C TYR A 267 24.97 12.92 5.97
N ASP A 268 25.76 13.83 5.39
CA ASP A 268 25.94 15.21 5.89
C ASP A 268 24.65 16.05 5.84
N LEU A 269 23.65 15.65 5.03
CA LEU A 269 22.32 16.26 4.99
C LEU A 269 21.34 15.54 5.93
N LEU A 270 21.44 14.22 6.01
CA LEU A 270 20.54 13.39 6.82
C LEU A 270 20.80 13.55 8.32
N GLU A 271 22.05 13.63 8.76
CA GLU A 271 22.39 13.74 10.17
C GLU A 271 21.82 15.02 10.82
N PRO A 272 22.04 16.23 10.26
CA PRO A 272 21.44 17.45 10.82
C PRO A 272 19.92 17.39 10.84
N LYS A 273 19.29 16.81 9.80
CA LYS A 273 17.83 16.69 9.73
C LYS A 273 17.27 15.78 10.81
N ILE A 274 17.91 14.63 11.02
CA ILE A 274 17.52 13.71 12.09
C ILE A 274 17.71 14.36 13.47
N ARG A 275 18.83 15.08 13.69
CA ARG A 275 19.07 15.83 14.93
C ARG A 275 17.98 16.88 15.16
N GLU A 276 17.62 17.66 14.14
CA GLU A 276 16.53 18.64 14.19
C GLU A 276 15.21 17.97 14.63
N ILE A 277 14.84 16.84 14.02
CA ILE A 277 13.62 16.10 14.35
C ILE A 277 13.63 15.59 15.80
N THR A 278 14.79 15.13 16.28
CA THR A 278 14.92 14.68 17.68
C THR A 278 14.84 15.82 18.68
N MET A 279 15.24 17.04 18.31
CA MET A 279 15.21 18.22 19.19
C MET A 279 13.86 18.97 19.16
N ALA A 280 13.19 19.00 18.01
CA ALA A 280 11.95 19.76 17.80
C ALA A 280 10.72 19.12 18.46
N ASN A 281 10.80 17.84 18.79
CA ASN A 281 9.75 17.10 19.45
C ASN A 281 10.25 16.74 20.86
N ARG A 282 9.37 16.68 21.87
CA ARG A 282 9.65 15.94 23.12
C ARG A 282 9.67 14.44 22.79
N VAL A 283 10.58 14.05 21.89
CA VAL A 283 10.73 12.69 21.41
C VAL A 283 11.07 11.83 22.61
N ASP A 284 10.31 10.78 22.81
CA ASP A 284 10.64 9.73 23.78
C ASP A 284 12.08 9.24 23.51
N ASP A 285 12.90 9.06 24.55
CA ASP A 285 14.31 8.65 24.46
C ASP A 285 14.51 7.44 23.52
N LYS A 286 13.51 6.56 23.49
CA LYS A 286 13.44 5.41 22.58
C LYS A 286 13.48 5.80 21.10
N LEU A 287 12.67 6.78 20.67
CA LEU A 287 12.62 7.19 19.26
C LEU A 287 13.89 7.96 18.86
N GLN A 288 14.51 8.71 19.78
CA GLN A 288 15.83 9.29 19.56
C GLN A 288 16.89 8.22 19.32
N MET A 289 16.90 7.17 20.15
CA MET A 289 17.80 6.02 19.99
C MET A 289 17.56 5.31 18.65
N GLU A 290 16.31 5.11 18.24
CA GLU A 290 15.94 4.48 16.97
C GLU A 290 16.43 5.30 15.76
N LEU A 291 16.21 6.61 15.75
CA LEU A 291 16.68 7.49 14.68
C LEU A 291 18.21 7.56 14.61
N THR A 292 18.88 7.61 15.76
CA THR A 292 20.35 7.55 15.83
C THR A 292 20.86 6.21 15.28
N SER A 293 20.17 5.10 15.56
CA SER A 293 20.55 3.78 15.05
C SER A 293 20.52 3.70 13.52
N ILE A 294 19.63 4.45 12.87
CA ILE A 294 19.52 4.50 11.41
C ILE A 294 20.77 5.15 10.79
N LEU A 295 21.26 6.25 11.36
CA LEU A 295 22.51 6.89 10.92
C LEU A 295 23.70 5.93 11.05
N LEU A 296 23.80 5.21 12.18
CA LEU A 296 24.85 4.22 12.40
C LEU A 296 24.80 3.08 11.38
N ILE A 297 23.61 2.60 11.01
CA ILE A 297 23.44 1.56 9.99
C ILE A 297 23.97 2.03 8.64
N ILE A 298 23.62 3.25 8.22
CA ILE A 298 24.08 3.84 6.95
C ILE A 298 25.61 3.93 6.95
N MET A 299 26.21 4.43 8.03
CA MET A 299 27.66 4.57 8.17
C MET A 299 28.41 3.24 8.21
N TYR A 300 27.87 2.24 8.91
CA TYR A 300 28.56 0.95 9.11
C TYR A 300 28.49 0.06 7.87
N LEU A 301 27.32 -0.06 7.23
CA LEU A 301 27.15 -0.94 6.08
C LEU A 301 27.89 -0.42 4.83
N SER A 302 27.90 0.90 4.61
CA SER A 302 28.70 1.51 3.53
C SER A 302 30.20 1.19 3.65
N ARG A 303 30.74 1.23 4.87
CA ARG A 303 32.15 0.88 5.14
C ARG A 303 32.46 -0.60 4.89
N ILE A 304 31.55 -1.51 5.23
CA ILE A 304 31.74 -2.95 4.94
C ILE A 304 31.79 -3.19 3.43
N ILE A 305 30.89 -2.57 2.67
CA ILE A 305 30.81 -2.78 1.23
C ILE A 305 32.03 -2.19 0.52
N LEU A 306 32.56 -1.06 0.99
CA LEU A 306 33.84 -0.51 0.51
C LEU A 306 35.00 -1.49 0.74
N ASN A 307 35.07 -2.13 1.91
CA ASN A 307 36.13 -3.10 2.23
C ASN A 307 36.01 -4.43 1.47
N LEU A 308 34.83 -4.78 0.92
CA LEU A 308 34.62 -5.98 0.10
C LEU A 308 34.88 -5.75 -1.40
N LYS A 309 35.00 -4.50 -1.84
CA LYS A 309 35.31 -4.11 -3.23
C LYS A 309 36.82 -3.93 -3.48
N HIS A 310 37.64 -4.16 -2.47
CA HIS A 310 39.11 -4.14 -2.50
C HIS A 310 39.67 -5.51 -2.12
#